data_AF-A0A954G196-F1
#
_entry.id   AF-A0A954G196-F1
#
_cell.length_a   1.000
_cell.length_b   1.000
_cell.length_c   1.000
_cell.angle_alpha   90.00
_cell.angle_beta   90.00
_cell.angle_gamma   90.00
#
_symmetry.space_group_name_H-M   'P 1'
#
loop_
_entity.id
_entity.type
_entity.pdbx_description
1 polymer ?
#
loop_
_entity_poly.entity_id
_entity_poly.type
_entity_poly.pdbx_seq_one_letter_code
_entity_poly.pdbx_strand_id
1 'polypeptide(L)'
;MLGSSIALTLSFTRSRKATAENRNSGAVSIPEIRDGEDLFSYLNRTNGAFDPDLYRKLLGAANEFKEGDQLIGVAAADQASRLNARSLLANTRIKDINAHPVYQDQLTDYITPEQTVTTSSTVETVGDLKQLLLTEQEATIKKISQHLSSDVIGCVVKLMSQQELITVGSKIFNPLPDSQIGAKGYLGARIQPNSPTDNPDDIFWQVLDGWSYAVG
;
A
#
# COMPACT_ATOMS: atom_id res chain seq x y z
N MET A 1 -69.82 -9.04 2.97
CA MET A 1 -68.78 -9.18 4.02
C MET A 1 -67.93 -10.37 3.59
N LEU A 2 -66.63 -10.33 3.29
CA LEU A 2 -65.50 -9.41 3.44
C LEU A 2 -64.73 -9.48 2.09
N GLY A 3 -64.13 -8.46 1.49
CA GLY A 3 -63.33 -7.39 2.08
C GLY A 3 -61.86 -7.82 2.18
N SER A 4 -61.13 -7.97 1.06
CA SER A 4 -59.66 -8.07 1.10
C SER A 4 -59.05 -7.34 -0.10
N SER A 5 -58.58 -6.12 0.17
CA SER A 5 -57.79 -5.31 -0.75
C SER A 5 -56.32 -5.70 -0.61
N ILE A 6 -55.70 -6.15 -1.70
CA ILE A 6 -54.26 -6.39 -1.77
C ILE A 6 -53.58 -5.03 -1.92
N ALA A 7 -52.94 -4.56 -0.87
CA ALA A 7 -52.10 -3.36 -0.90
C ALA A 7 -50.72 -3.72 -1.45
N LEU A 8 -50.43 -3.26 -2.68
CA LEU A 8 -49.11 -3.36 -3.30
C LEU A 8 -48.25 -2.19 -2.80
N THR A 9 -47.40 -2.43 -1.80
CA THR A 9 -46.49 -1.41 -1.27
C THR A 9 -45.30 -1.24 -2.22
N LEU A 10 -45.34 -0.24 -3.11
CA LEU A 10 -44.16 0.19 -3.86
C LEU A 10 -43.18 0.91 -2.93
N SER A 11 -42.07 0.24 -2.60
CA SER A 11 -40.94 0.88 -1.93
C SER A 11 -40.17 1.72 -2.95
N PHE A 12 -40.38 3.04 -2.94
CA PHE A 12 -39.52 3.98 -3.65
C PHE A 12 -38.25 4.22 -2.82
N THR A 13 -37.19 3.47 -3.12
CA THR A 13 -35.84 3.81 -2.64
C THR A 13 -35.42 5.12 -3.30
N ARG A 14 -35.55 6.22 -2.54
CA ARG A 14 -34.98 7.52 -2.88
C ARG A 14 -33.46 7.37 -2.87
N SER A 15 -32.88 7.02 -4.02
CA SER A 15 -31.44 7.08 -4.23
C SER A 15 -31.04 8.56 -4.10
N ARG A 16 -30.50 8.93 -2.93
CA ARG A 16 -29.84 10.21 -2.74
C ARG A 16 -28.65 10.21 -3.72
N LYS A 17 -28.81 10.86 -4.87
CA LYS A 17 -27.68 11.35 -5.64
C LYS A 17 -26.86 12.20 -4.68
N ALA A 18 -25.77 11.64 -4.17
CA ALA A 18 -24.71 12.43 -3.58
C ALA A 18 -24.29 13.39 -4.68
N THR A 19 -24.63 14.66 -4.50
CA THR A 19 -24.08 15.75 -5.30
C THR A 19 -22.58 15.64 -5.19
N ALA A 20 -21.92 15.32 -6.31
CA ALA A 20 -20.48 15.41 -6.44
C ALA A 20 -20.11 16.88 -6.22
N GLU A 21 -19.81 17.23 -4.98
CA GLU A 21 -19.03 18.42 -4.70
C GLU A 21 -17.76 18.33 -5.54
N ASN A 22 -17.43 19.44 -6.18
CA ASN A 22 -16.31 19.63 -7.07
C ASN A 22 -15.00 19.37 -6.30
N ARG A 23 -14.66 18.09 -6.08
CA ARG A 23 -13.39 17.66 -5.52
C ARG A 23 -12.38 18.01 -6.58
N ASN A 24 -11.56 19.02 -6.27
CA ASN A 24 -10.48 19.52 -7.10
C ASN A 24 -9.70 18.33 -7.71
N SER A 25 -10.06 17.94 -8.93
CA SER A 25 -9.54 16.79 -9.67
C SER A 25 -8.18 17.11 -10.29
N GLY A 26 -7.41 17.94 -9.59
CA GLY A 26 -6.09 18.37 -9.99
C GLY A 26 -5.12 17.28 -9.58
N ALA A 27 -4.62 16.54 -10.56
CA ALA A 27 -3.47 15.68 -10.35
C ALA A 27 -2.32 16.50 -9.72
N VAL A 28 -1.51 15.84 -8.89
CA VAL A 28 -0.49 16.49 -8.05
C VAL A 28 0.67 16.94 -8.94
N SER A 29 0.87 18.26 -9.05
CA SER A 29 1.97 18.85 -9.81
C SER A 29 3.12 19.21 -8.87
N ILE A 30 4.32 18.75 -9.21
CA ILE A 30 5.56 19.03 -8.47
C ILE A 30 6.58 19.51 -9.51
N PRO A 31 6.56 20.79 -9.89
CA PRO A 31 7.31 21.27 -11.06
C PRO A 31 8.82 21.32 -10.80
N GLU A 32 9.23 21.70 -9.59
CA GLU A 32 10.64 21.90 -9.25
C GLU A 32 10.96 21.43 -7.83
N ILE A 33 12.12 20.81 -7.68
CA ILE A 33 12.72 20.39 -6.40
C ILE A 33 14.13 20.97 -6.29
N ARG A 34 14.61 21.19 -5.06
CA ARG A 34 16.01 21.55 -4.82
C ARG A 34 16.87 20.29 -4.69
N ASP A 35 18.15 20.43 -4.97
CA ASP A 35 19.09 19.31 -4.82
C ASP A 35 19.16 18.83 -3.37
N GLY A 36 19.10 17.51 -3.17
CA GLY A 36 19.04 16.89 -1.84
C GLY A 36 17.79 17.23 -1.01
N GLU A 37 16.77 17.88 -1.57
CA GLU A 37 15.55 18.24 -0.84
C GLU A 37 14.76 16.99 -0.45
N ASP A 38 14.32 16.93 0.81
CA ASP A 38 13.41 15.92 1.30
C ASP A 38 11.95 16.39 1.25
N LEU A 39 11.01 15.47 1.46
CA LEU A 39 9.58 15.72 1.38
C LEU A 39 9.10 16.77 2.41
N PHE A 40 9.62 16.75 3.64
CA PHE A 40 9.24 17.71 4.69
C PHE A 40 9.83 19.10 4.43
N SER A 41 11.06 19.18 3.94
CA SER A 41 11.70 20.40 3.47
C SER A 41 10.92 21.04 2.33
N TYR A 42 10.46 20.23 1.36
CA TYR A 42 9.59 20.69 0.28
C TYR A 42 8.24 21.21 0.80
N LEU A 43 7.60 20.50 1.72
CA LEU A 43 6.34 20.93 2.35
C LEU A 43 6.51 22.29 3.05
N ASN A 44 7.53 22.43 3.89
CA ASN A 44 7.80 23.67 4.61
C ASN A 44 8.10 24.83 3.65
N ARG A 45 8.82 24.58 2.56
CA ARG A 45 9.12 25.62 1.57
C ARG A 45 7.89 26.07 0.78
N THR A 46 7.03 25.13 0.39
CA THR A 46 5.90 25.41 -0.53
C THR A 46 4.65 25.84 0.21
N ASN A 47 4.43 25.35 1.43
CA ASN A 47 3.24 25.57 2.21
C ASN A 47 3.49 26.32 3.53
N GLY A 48 4.76 26.52 3.93
CA GLY A 48 5.14 27.24 5.15
C GLY A 48 5.00 26.43 6.45
N ALA A 49 4.24 25.32 6.43
CA ALA A 49 4.05 24.41 7.54
C ALA A 49 3.68 23.00 7.04
N PHE A 50 3.77 22.02 7.93
CA PHE A 50 3.29 20.66 7.66
C PHE A 50 1.76 20.66 7.43
N ASP A 51 1.36 20.15 6.26
CA ASP A 51 -0.03 19.89 5.91
C ASP A 51 -0.20 18.39 5.64
N PRO A 52 -0.99 17.66 6.45
CA PRO A 52 -1.24 16.23 6.27
C PRO A 52 -1.83 15.88 4.90
N ASP A 53 -2.66 16.73 4.31
CA ASP A 53 -3.31 16.45 3.03
C ASP A 53 -2.34 16.61 1.87
N LEU A 54 -1.48 17.63 1.92
CA LEU A 54 -0.39 17.78 0.96
C LEU A 54 0.65 16.67 1.13
N TYR A 55 0.98 16.27 2.36
CA TYR A 55 1.84 15.12 2.63
C TYR A 55 1.33 13.84 1.94
N ARG A 56 0.05 13.51 2.13
CA ARG A 56 -0.61 12.37 1.46
C ARG A 56 -0.55 12.47 -0.06
N LYS A 57 -0.79 13.66 -0.61
CA LYS A 57 -0.71 13.92 -2.06
C LYS A 57 0.70 13.68 -2.60
N LEU A 58 1.75 14.14 -1.91
CA LEU A 58 3.13 13.92 -2.32
C LEU A 58 3.50 12.42 -2.28
N LEU A 59 3.07 11.70 -1.23
CA LEU A 59 3.25 10.25 -1.15
C LEU A 59 2.48 9.49 -2.25
N GLY A 60 1.28 9.95 -2.59
CA GLY A 60 0.49 9.40 -3.70
C GLY A 60 1.16 9.67 -5.05
N ALA A 61 1.70 10.87 -5.24
CA ALA A 61 2.36 11.27 -6.48
C ALA A 61 3.60 10.41 -6.80
N ALA A 62 4.25 9.84 -5.78
CA ALA A 62 5.39 8.94 -5.94
C ALA A 62 5.02 7.51 -6.43
N ASN A 63 3.74 7.11 -6.38
CA ASN A 63 3.29 5.83 -6.93
C ASN A 63 3.57 5.74 -8.45
N GLU A 64 3.57 4.52 -9.01
CA GLU A 64 3.25 4.38 -10.44
C GLU A 64 1.81 4.80 -10.71
N PHE A 65 1.47 5.11 -11.96
CA PHE A 65 0.11 5.51 -12.31
C PHE A 65 -0.91 4.41 -11.97
N LYS A 66 -1.98 4.81 -11.26
CA LYS A 66 -3.14 3.98 -10.94
C LYS A 66 -4.41 4.84 -11.06
N GLU A 67 -5.45 4.31 -11.72
CA GLU A 67 -6.71 5.03 -11.90
C GLU A 67 -7.38 5.40 -10.56
N GLY A 68 -7.28 4.51 -9.56
CA GLY A 68 -7.81 4.78 -8.21
C GLY A 68 -7.15 6.00 -7.55
N ASP A 69 -5.84 6.15 -7.68
CA ASP A 69 -5.09 7.29 -7.15
C ASP A 69 -5.48 8.59 -7.86
N GLN A 70 -5.77 8.52 -9.17
CA GLN A 70 -6.26 9.65 -9.94
C GLN A 70 -7.67 10.06 -9.49
N LEU A 71 -8.55 9.08 -9.29
CA LEU A 71 -9.94 9.32 -8.86
C LEU A 71 -10.02 10.05 -7.51
N ILE A 72 -9.10 9.75 -6.59
CA ILE A 72 -9.02 10.41 -5.28
C ILE A 72 -8.10 11.65 -5.27
N GLY A 73 -7.51 12.03 -6.40
CA GLY A 73 -6.72 13.25 -6.55
C GLY A 73 -5.32 13.22 -5.92
N VAL A 74 -4.70 12.04 -5.82
CA VAL A 74 -3.33 11.88 -5.28
C VAL A 74 -2.32 11.42 -6.33
N ALA A 75 -2.76 11.06 -7.53
CA ALA A 75 -1.85 10.72 -8.63
C ALA A 75 -1.04 11.95 -9.09
N ALA A 76 0.21 11.74 -9.48
CA ALA A 76 1.02 12.78 -10.13
C ALA A 76 0.40 13.25 -11.45
N ALA A 77 0.50 14.54 -11.73
CA ALA A 77 0.01 15.18 -12.95
C ALA A 77 0.73 14.69 -14.21
N ASP A 78 2.02 14.41 -14.09
CA ASP A 78 2.87 13.97 -15.17
C ASP A 78 4.05 13.16 -14.62
N GLN A 79 4.86 12.63 -15.54
CA GLN A 79 6.03 11.84 -15.18
C GLN A 79 7.10 12.67 -14.46
N ALA A 80 7.25 13.96 -14.79
CA ALA A 80 8.21 14.84 -14.13
C ALA A 80 7.86 15.02 -12.64
N SER A 81 6.59 15.28 -12.34
CA SER A 81 6.06 15.40 -10.98
C SER A 81 6.24 14.08 -10.21
N ARG A 82 6.03 12.93 -10.86
CA ARG A 82 6.26 11.62 -10.24
C ARG A 82 7.73 11.40 -9.88
N LEU A 83 8.65 11.73 -10.79
CA LEU A 83 10.09 11.61 -10.55
C LEU A 83 10.54 12.55 -9.43
N ASN A 84 10.01 13.77 -9.42
CA ASN A 84 10.26 14.74 -8.36
C ASN A 84 9.74 14.24 -7.00
N ALA A 85 8.51 13.72 -6.92
CA ALA A 85 7.98 13.10 -5.72
C ALA A 85 8.87 11.96 -5.21
N ARG A 86 9.35 11.09 -6.11
CA ARG A 86 10.25 10.00 -5.77
C ARG A 86 11.61 10.48 -5.28
N SER A 87 12.15 11.55 -5.85
CA SER A 87 13.41 12.15 -5.40
C SER A 87 13.27 12.73 -3.99
N LEU A 88 12.21 13.49 -3.71
CA LEU A 88 11.91 13.99 -2.37
C LEU A 88 11.76 12.84 -1.36
N LEU A 89 11.03 11.80 -1.74
CA LEU A 89 10.79 10.64 -0.90
C LEU A 89 12.07 9.85 -0.61
N ALA A 90 12.96 9.69 -1.60
CA ALA A 90 14.24 9.01 -1.44
C ALA A 90 15.13 9.72 -0.40
N ASN A 91 15.14 11.05 -0.38
CA ASN A 91 15.91 11.86 0.56
C ASN A 91 15.25 11.97 1.96
N THR A 92 14.01 11.51 2.11
CA THR A 92 13.26 11.64 3.36
C THR A 92 13.78 10.68 4.41
N ARG A 93 13.95 11.17 5.64
CA ARG A 93 14.42 10.35 6.75
C ARG A 93 13.31 9.45 7.28
N ILE A 94 13.65 8.22 7.61
CA ILE A 94 12.71 7.22 8.13
C ILE A 94 12.06 7.69 9.43
N LYS A 95 12.85 8.33 10.31
CA LYS A 95 12.36 8.87 11.58
C LYS A 95 11.27 9.92 11.39
N ASP A 96 11.33 10.71 10.32
CA ASP A 96 10.39 11.81 10.08
C ASP A 96 9.06 11.25 9.57
N ILE A 97 9.09 10.17 8.77
CA ILE A 97 7.90 9.39 8.38
C ILE A 97 7.25 8.75 9.61
N ASN A 98 8.04 8.10 10.47
CA ASN A 98 7.51 7.48 11.68
C ASN A 98 6.91 8.49 12.67
N ALA A 99 7.42 9.72 12.69
CA ALA A 99 6.88 10.80 13.52
C ALA A 99 5.58 11.42 12.94
N HIS A 100 5.31 11.20 11.65
CA HIS A 100 4.16 11.75 10.94
C HIS A 100 3.43 10.65 10.15
N PRO A 101 2.74 9.72 10.84
CA PRO A 101 2.03 8.65 10.17
C PRO A 101 0.98 9.20 9.20
N VAL A 102 0.75 8.50 8.09
CA VAL A 102 -0.18 8.95 7.04
C VAL A 102 -1.60 9.12 7.58
N TYR A 103 -1.98 8.21 8.47
CA TYR A 103 -3.21 8.25 9.26
C TYR A 103 -2.91 7.88 10.72
N GLN A 104 -3.58 8.55 11.65
CA GLN A 104 -3.58 8.16 13.06
C GLN A 104 -4.92 7.48 13.38
N ASP A 105 -4.87 6.18 13.64
CA ASP A 105 -6.02 5.37 14.03
C ASP A 105 -5.59 4.17 14.88
N GLN A 106 -6.57 3.34 15.29
CA GLN A 106 -6.33 2.16 16.12
C GLN A 106 -5.42 1.12 15.43
N LEU A 107 -5.41 1.07 14.09
CA LEU A 107 -4.53 0.17 13.35
C LEU A 107 -3.10 0.68 13.43
N THR A 108 -2.87 1.98 13.20
CA THR A 108 -1.55 2.61 13.39
C THR A 108 -1.05 2.37 14.82
N ASP A 109 -1.88 2.55 15.84
CA ASP A 109 -1.51 2.30 17.24
C ASP A 109 -1.13 0.83 17.48
N TYR A 110 -1.79 -0.11 16.81
CA TYR A 110 -1.53 -1.55 16.94
C TYR A 110 -0.26 -2.01 16.21
N ILE A 111 -0.01 -1.49 15.00
CA ILE A 111 1.11 -1.93 14.16
C ILE A 111 2.40 -1.16 14.42
N THR A 112 2.35 -0.01 15.09
CA THR A 112 3.54 0.78 15.37
C THR A 112 4.46 -0.03 16.28
N PRO A 113 5.66 -0.43 15.81
CA PRO A 113 6.57 -1.20 16.63
C PRO A 113 6.97 -0.37 17.86
N GLU A 114 7.14 -1.02 19.01
CA GLU A 114 7.75 -0.36 20.17
C GLU A 114 9.11 0.21 19.74
N GLN A 115 9.25 1.54 19.82
CA GLN A 115 10.44 2.28 19.41
C GLN A 115 11.62 1.92 20.31
N THR A 116 12.26 0.78 20.09
CA THR A 116 13.45 0.37 20.86
C THR A 116 14.66 0.06 20.01
N VAL A 117 14.51 0.02 18.68
CA VAL A 117 15.66 -0.20 17.80
C VAL A 117 15.80 0.99 16.88
N THR A 118 16.69 1.89 17.27
CA THR A 118 17.43 2.73 16.33
C THR A 118 17.87 1.83 15.18
N THR A 119 17.31 2.08 13.99
CA THR A 119 17.87 1.56 12.75
C THR A 119 19.38 1.72 12.85
N SER A 120 20.12 0.67 12.50
CA SER A 120 21.58 0.72 12.42
C SER A 120 22.00 2.09 11.86
N SER A 121 23.03 2.72 12.42
CA SER A 121 23.45 4.09 12.09
C SER A 121 23.76 4.34 10.60
N THR A 122 23.65 3.31 9.77
CA THR A 122 23.85 3.30 8.32
C THR A 122 22.58 3.52 7.49
N VAL A 123 21.37 3.42 8.08
CA VAL A 123 20.10 3.63 7.35
C VAL A 123 19.33 4.79 7.95
N GLU A 124 19.45 5.95 7.29
CA GLU A 124 18.78 7.18 7.73
C GLU A 124 17.59 7.53 6.84
N THR A 125 17.70 7.32 5.52
CA THR A 125 16.71 7.70 4.52
C THR A 125 15.98 6.52 3.89
N VAL A 126 14.86 6.78 3.22
CA VAL A 126 14.15 5.75 2.42
C VAL A 126 15.02 5.26 1.26
N GLY A 127 15.87 6.13 0.69
CA GLY A 127 16.86 5.76 -0.32
C GLY A 127 17.91 4.77 0.20
N ASP A 128 18.43 5.00 1.42
CA ASP A 128 19.36 4.08 2.07
C ASP A 128 18.71 2.71 2.33
N LEU A 129 17.44 2.73 2.78
CA LEU A 129 16.67 1.50 2.98
C LEU A 129 16.47 0.74 1.67
N LYS A 130 16.16 1.44 0.57
CA LYS A 130 16.08 0.81 -0.76
C LYS A 130 17.41 0.13 -1.11
N GLN A 131 18.54 0.81 -0.92
CA GLN A 131 19.85 0.23 -1.23
C GLN A 131 20.16 -0.98 -0.37
N LEU A 132 19.97 -0.89 0.95
CA LEU A 132 20.13 -2.03 1.86
C LEU A 132 19.28 -3.21 1.41
N LEU A 133 18.00 -2.97 1.13
CA LEU A 133 17.09 -4.01 0.65
C LEU A 133 17.56 -4.63 -0.65
N LEU A 134 18.31 -3.95 -1.52
CA LEU A 134 18.80 -4.50 -2.78
C LEU A 134 20.11 -5.29 -2.61
N THR A 135 21.03 -4.80 -1.78
CA THR A 135 22.40 -5.33 -1.68
C THR A 135 22.59 -6.38 -0.59
N GLU A 136 21.84 -6.29 0.51
CA GLU A 136 22.04 -7.16 1.67
C GLU A 136 21.39 -8.54 1.52
N GLN A 137 21.89 -9.48 2.33
CA GLN A 137 21.35 -10.83 2.42
C GLN A 137 20.08 -10.89 3.27
N GLU A 138 19.27 -11.92 3.06
CA GLU A 138 18.00 -12.14 3.75
C GLU A 138 18.11 -12.02 5.28
N ALA A 139 19.19 -12.56 5.88
CA ALA A 139 19.40 -12.51 7.32
C ALA A 139 19.54 -11.08 7.87
N THR A 140 20.23 -10.19 7.15
CA THR A 140 20.36 -8.77 7.52
C THR A 140 19.02 -8.06 7.35
N ILE A 141 18.31 -8.34 6.25
CA ILE A 141 17.00 -7.74 5.96
C ILE A 141 15.97 -8.12 7.04
N LYS A 142 15.95 -9.40 7.46
CA LYS A 142 15.02 -9.85 8.50
C LYS A 142 15.23 -9.15 9.84
N LYS A 143 16.49 -8.86 10.21
CA LYS A 143 16.79 -8.10 11.45
C LYS A 143 16.19 -6.70 11.44
N ILE A 144 16.24 -5.99 10.31
CA ILE A 144 15.66 -4.65 10.23
C ILE A 144 14.14 -4.68 10.04
N SER A 145 13.60 -5.70 9.37
CA SER A 145 12.19 -5.77 8.98
C SER A 145 11.22 -5.71 10.15
N GLN A 146 11.63 -6.20 11.33
CA GLN A 146 10.86 -6.19 12.56
C GLN A 146 10.65 -4.78 13.14
N HIS A 147 11.38 -3.79 12.63
CA HIS A 147 11.39 -2.41 13.12
C HIS A 147 10.88 -1.40 12.08
N LEU A 148 10.42 -1.87 10.92
CA LEU A 148 9.87 -1.00 9.87
C LEU A 148 8.36 -0.85 10.05
N SER A 149 7.88 0.40 10.04
CA SER A 149 6.46 0.69 9.98
C SER A 149 5.90 0.42 8.58
N SER A 150 4.58 0.17 8.48
CA SER A 150 3.91 -0.01 7.19
C SER A 150 4.06 1.21 6.27
N ASP A 151 4.09 2.42 6.84
CA ASP A 151 4.29 3.65 6.07
C ASP A 151 5.68 3.68 5.42
N VAL A 152 6.72 3.31 6.16
CA VAL A 152 8.10 3.23 5.63
C VAL A 152 8.22 2.15 4.55
N ILE A 153 7.61 0.98 4.77
CA ILE A 153 7.56 -0.10 3.76
C ILE A 153 6.82 0.38 2.49
N GLY A 154 5.68 1.05 2.65
CA GLY A 154 4.95 1.64 1.54
C GLY A 154 5.77 2.68 0.79
N CYS A 155 6.54 3.50 1.51
CA CYS A 155 7.44 4.50 0.93
C CYS A 155 8.58 3.89 0.11
N VAL A 156 9.26 2.85 0.62
CA VAL A 156 10.40 2.26 -0.10
C VAL A 156 9.97 1.54 -1.38
N VAL A 157 8.81 0.86 -1.36
CA VAL A 157 8.25 0.18 -2.55
C VAL A 157 7.94 1.17 -3.68
N LYS A 158 7.50 2.40 -3.37
CA LYS A 158 7.24 3.45 -4.38
C LYS A 158 8.49 3.85 -5.17
N LEU A 159 9.68 3.65 -4.60
CA LEU A 159 10.97 4.00 -5.21
C LEU A 159 11.56 2.87 -6.08
N MET A 160 10.96 1.69 -6.05
CA MET A 160 11.49 0.51 -6.74
C MET A 160 10.85 0.31 -8.12
N SER A 161 11.69 -0.03 -9.09
CA SER A 161 11.26 -0.56 -10.38
C SER A 161 10.73 -1.99 -10.24
N GLN A 162 10.03 -2.48 -11.27
CA GLN A 162 9.55 -3.87 -11.28
C GLN A 162 10.69 -4.89 -11.09
N GLN A 163 11.84 -4.67 -11.72
CA GLN A 163 12.99 -5.57 -11.57
C GLN A 163 13.56 -5.55 -10.15
N GLU A 164 13.65 -4.37 -9.53
CA GLU A 164 14.08 -4.25 -8.14
C GLU A 164 13.11 -4.95 -7.19
N LEU A 165 11.79 -4.81 -7.40
CA LEU A 165 10.77 -5.50 -6.62
C LEU A 165 10.89 -7.03 -6.76
N ILE A 166 11.12 -7.54 -7.98
CA ILE A 166 11.36 -8.98 -8.22
C ILE A 166 12.65 -9.43 -7.51
N THR A 167 13.73 -8.65 -7.61
CA THR A 167 15.01 -8.95 -6.95
C THR A 167 14.88 -8.98 -5.42
N VAL A 168 14.06 -8.12 -4.83
CA VAL A 168 13.78 -8.14 -3.38
C VAL A 168 12.83 -9.28 -3.01
N GLY A 169 11.75 -9.50 -3.77
CA GLY A 169 10.79 -10.56 -3.50
C GLY A 169 11.35 -11.98 -3.64
N SER A 170 12.31 -12.18 -4.54
CA SER A 170 12.93 -13.50 -4.80
C SER A 170 13.98 -13.93 -3.77
N LYS A 171 14.35 -13.05 -2.82
CA LYS A 171 15.35 -13.37 -1.78
C LYS A 171 14.80 -13.45 -0.36
N ILE A 172 13.61 -12.92 -0.09
CA ILE A 172 13.03 -12.88 1.26
C ILE A 172 11.92 -13.92 1.36
N PHE A 173 12.09 -14.93 2.21
CA PHE A 173 11.11 -16.00 2.40
C PHE A 173 10.57 -15.99 3.83
N ASN A 174 9.26 -16.16 4.00
CA ASN A 174 8.60 -16.17 5.31
C ASN A 174 7.85 -17.50 5.49
N PRO A 175 8.59 -18.59 5.82
CA PRO A 175 7.97 -19.90 5.99
C PRO A 175 7.09 -19.93 7.25
N LEU A 176 5.91 -20.54 7.13
CA LEU A 176 5.05 -20.80 8.28
C LEU A 176 5.61 -21.98 9.11
N PRO A 177 5.56 -21.92 10.46
CA PRO A 177 5.94 -23.04 11.32
C PRO A 177 5.21 -24.33 10.91
N ASP A 178 5.92 -25.46 11.04
CA ASP A 178 5.38 -26.81 10.79
C ASP A 178 4.82 -27.06 9.37
N SER A 179 5.17 -26.22 8.39
CA SER A 179 4.79 -26.40 6.98
C SER A 179 5.90 -25.92 6.01
N GLN A 180 5.67 -26.09 4.70
CA GLN A 180 6.53 -25.53 3.64
C GLN A 180 5.90 -24.29 2.98
N ILE A 181 4.76 -23.79 3.48
CA ILE A 181 4.12 -22.59 2.94
C ILE A 181 5.04 -21.39 3.15
N GLY A 182 5.37 -20.69 2.07
CA GLY A 182 6.27 -19.52 2.11
C GLY A 182 7.76 -19.87 2.14
N ALA A 183 8.12 -21.15 2.10
CA ALA A 183 9.51 -21.61 2.03
C ALA A 183 10.10 -21.46 0.61
N LYS A 184 11.42 -21.28 0.54
CA LYS A 184 12.13 -21.21 -0.74
C LYS A 184 12.01 -22.53 -1.50
N GLY A 185 11.61 -22.44 -2.77
CA GLY A 185 11.44 -23.60 -3.65
C GLY A 185 10.05 -24.25 -3.59
N TYR A 186 9.14 -23.72 -2.78
CA TYR A 186 7.75 -24.18 -2.70
C TYR A 186 6.80 -23.13 -3.27
N LEU A 187 5.85 -23.58 -4.10
CA LEU A 187 4.76 -22.76 -4.63
C LEU A 187 3.44 -23.38 -4.17
N GLY A 188 2.75 -22.71 -3.26
CA GLY A 188 1.41 -23.09 -2.83
C GLY A 188 0.34 -22.43 -3.70
N ALA A 189 -0.79 -23.11 -3.86
CA ALA A 189 -1.96 -22.58 -4.57
C ALA A 189 -3.21 -22.84 -3.73
N ARG A 190 -4.01 -21.79 -3.51
CA ARG A 190 -5.26 -21.87 -2.77
C ARG A 190 -6.35 -22.48 -3.67
N ILE A 191 -7.05 -23.48 -3.16
CA ILE A 191 -8.33 -23.90 -3.73
C ILE A 191 -9.46 -23.01 -3.20
N GLN A 192 -10.23 -22.40 -4.12
CA GLN A 192 -11.36 -21.54 -3.77
C GLN A 192 -12.59 -21.92 -4.61
N PRO A 193 -13.34 -22.97 -4.22
CA PRO A 193 -14.53 -23.39 -4.94
C PRO A 193 -15.65 -22.36 -4.75
N ASN A 194 -16.09 -21.71 -5.84
CA ASN A 194 -17.05 -20.61 -5.79
C ASN A 194 -18.37 -21.03 -6.46
N SER A 195 -19.19 -21.80 -5.77
CA SER A 195 -20.53 -22.11 -6.25
C SER A 195 -21.43 -20.86 -6.13
N PRO A 196 -22.16 -20.43 -7.18
CA PRO A 196 -23.05 -19.26 -7.11
C PRO A 196 -24.15 -19.34 -6.04
N THR A 197 -24.44 -20.55 -5.57
CA THR A 197 -25.52 -20.84 -4.60
C THR A 197 -25.01 -21.60 -3.38
N ASP A 198 -23.68 -21.71 -3.22
CA ASP A 198 -23.05 -22.55 -2.20
C ASP A 198 -23.55 -24.01 -2.26
N ASN A 199 -23.78 -24.54 -3.46
CA ASN A 199 -24.24 -25.92 -3.64
C ASN A 199 -23.12 -26.90 -3.24
N PRO A 200 -23.36 -27.82 -2.29
CA PRO A 200 -22.32 -28.72 -1.80
C PRO A 200 -21.73 -29.65 -2.86
N ASP A 201 -22.51 -30.12 -3.82
CA ASP A 201 -22.04 -31.03 -4.87
C ASP A 201 -21.12 -30.29 -5.84
N ASP A 202 -21.48 -29.07 -6.23
CA ASP A 202 -20.66 -28.21 -7.09
C ASP A 202 -19.31 -27.87 -6.42
N ILE A 203 -19.35 -27.49 -5.14
CA ILE A 203 -18.15 -27.26 -4.33
C ILE A 203 -17.29 -28.51 -4.28
N PHE A 204 -17.90 -29.68 -4.01
CA PHE A 204 -17.20 -30.94 -3.92
C PHE A 204 -16.45 -31.29 -5.22
N TRP A 205 -17.11 -31.14 -6.37
CA TRP A 205 -16.49 -31.41 -7.67
C TRP A 205 -15.33 -30.45 -7.97
N GLN A 206 -15.47 -29.15 -7.66
CA GLN A 206 -14.37 -28.18 -7.81
C GLN A 206 -13.19 -28.52 -6.89
N VAL A 207 -13.45 -29.02 -5.68
CA VAL A 207 -12.40 -29.45 -4.75
C VAL A 207 -11.62 -30.65 -5.30
N LEU A 208 -12.34 -31.69 -5.76
CA LEU A 208 -11.71 -32.86 -6.34
C LEU A 208 -10.89 -32.53 -7.59
N ASP A 209 -11.39 -31.63 -8.44
CA ASP A 209 -10.67 -31.17 -9.63
C ASP A 209 -9.37 -30.46 -9.23
N GLY A 210 -9.40 -29.49 -8.30
CA GLY A 210 -8.19 -28.81 -7.84
C GLY A 210 -7.15 -29.75 -7.23
N TRP A 211 -7.59 -30.74 -6.44
CA TRP A 211 -6.70 -31.75 -5.88
C TRP A 211 -6.01 -32.60 -6.96
N SER A 212 -6.67 -32.88 -8.07
CA SER A 212 -6.07 -33.61 -9.20
C SER A 212 -4.86 -32.89 -9.82
N TYR A 213 -4.78 -31.56 -9.63
CA TYR A 213 -3.65 -30.71 -10.03
C TYR A 213 -2.72 -30.33 -8.87
N ALA A 214 -2.85 -30.96 -7.71
CA ALA A 214 -2.11 -30.64 -6.49
C ALA A 214 -2.29 -29.18 -6.02
N VAL A 215 -3.50 -28.62 -6.22
CA VAL A 215 -3.93 -27.32 -5.68
C VAL A 215 -4.75 -27.56 -4.42
N GLY A 216 -4.40 -26.93 -3.31
CA GLY A 216 -5.05 -27.16 -2.01
C GLY A 216 -4.17 -26.83 -0.83
#